data_AF-W8P4F3-F1
#
_entry.id   AF-W8P4F3-F1
#
_cell.length_a   1.000
_cell.length_b   1.000
_cell.length_c   1.000
_cell.angle_alpha   90.00
_cell.angle_beta   90.00
_cell.angle_gamma   90.00
#
_symmetry.space_group_name_H-M   'P 1'
#
loop_
_entity.id
_entity.type
_entity.pdbx_description
1 polymer ?
#
loop_
_entity_poly.entity_id
_entity_poly.type
_entity_poly.pdbx_seq_one_letter_code
_entity_poly.pdbx_strand_id
1 'polypeptide(L)'
;MRRMLGILLILVLGLSVVASGCISGGSSGSSGTSGITLVIVTRHDATIQYKVKELFLKSDIAKQYHITDLKFIGVPESLWPEYIKKGADVGWGGGPTLFDDMYKMGYLAPITDQKVLGLIGKQIPKELAGMPMIREEDGKVYWIAAALSSFGFTVNKQVLEKQGLPFPHKWEDIATADWARDPPMYGIADPTRSTSNTRIYQIILQAFGWDEGWRIMTLIAANSKVYEASDAVRDAVINGEIAAGNTIDFYGYTAMKQNPNCVYVIPEGESIINGDPIALLKYSKHPEAAQAFIYWVLTEGQAVWMSPDINRLPINAEIFNKTITEEEAKVLFKGKYAGETFAKARPTLLKAYKLSISSKGIPFDDNRALKTVNALQYYFKATLIDVNGPLHQAWIAIVNAYKNGKITKEQFEQLKDELTAPIQFKDPETGKMVTFTEEYAAKINDKIATDAGFQSQLTQEWRNAAQAKYQKVMDDLKKMEGS
;
A
#
# COMPACT_ATOMS: atom_id res chain seq x y z
N MET A 1 -26.63 -50.62 16.11
CA MET A 1 -27.18 -50.78 14.74
C MET A 1 -27.02 -49.41 14.08
N ARG A 2 -26.06 -49.22 13.16
CA ARG A 2 -26.23 -49.21 11.67
C ARG A 2 -27.38 -48.27 11.24
N ARG A 3 -27.30 -47.36 10.28
CA ARG A 3 -26.34 -46.98 9.22
C ARG A 3 -26.98 -45.80 8.44
N MET A 4 -26.16 -44.83 8.01
CA MET A 4 -26.07 -44.24 6.65
C MET A 4 -27.26 -43.58 5.91
N LEU A 5 -26.90 -42.43 5.31
CA LEU A 5 -27.14 -41.89 3.95
C LEU A 5 -28.55 -41.55 3.45
N GLY A 6 -28.60 -40.42 2.74
CA GLY A 6 -29.63 -40.10 1.75
C GLY A 6 -29.37 -38.78 1.02
N ILE A 7 -28.48 -38.80 0.02
CA ILE A 7 -28.34 -37.77 -1.03
C ILE A 7 -29.59 -37.82 -1.91
N LEU A 8 -30.18 -36.67 -2.26
CA LEU A 8 -31.19 -36.59 -3.32
C LEU A 8 -30.67 -35.72 -4.48
N LEU A 9 -30.32 -36.40 -5.57
CA LEU A 9 -30.27 -35.86 -6.93
C LEU A 9 -31.68 -35.91 -7.50
N ILE A 10 -32.17 -34.83 -8.14
CA ILE A 10 -33.24 -34.92 -9.13
C ILE A 10 -32.83 -34.16 -10.39
N LEU A 11 -32.59 -34.95 -11.43
CA LEU A 11 -32.56 -34.62 -12.85
C LEU A 11 -34.01 -34.46 -13.35
N VAL A 12 -34.31 -33.41 -14.13
CA VAL A 12 -35.45 -33.42 -15.07
C VAL A 12 -35.05 -32.77 -16.39
N LEU A 13 -35.08 -33.59 -17.45
CA LEU A 13 -35.09 -33.25 -18.87
C LEU A 13 -36.28 -32.32 -19.18
N GLY A 14 -36.19 -31.27 -19.99
CA GLY A 14 -36.00 -31.36 -21.44
C GLY A 14 -37.36 -31.50 -22.14
N LEU A 15 -37.88 -30.42 -22.73
CA LEU A 15 -38.87 -30.48 -23.82
C LEU A 15 -38.83 -29.20 -24.66
N SER A 16 -38.27 -29.37 -25.85
CA SER A 16 -38.27 -28.48 -27.00
C SER A 16 -39.63 -28.47 -27.69
N VAL A 17 -40.14 -27.28 -28.02
CA VAL A 17 -41.13 -27.12 -29.09
C VAL A 17 -40.61 -26.04 -30.04
N VAL A 18 -40.30 -26.47 -31.26
CA VAL A 18 -40.01 -25.62 -32.41
C VAL A 18 -41.34 -25.34 -33.10
N ALA A 19 -41.67 -24.08 -33.31
CA ALA A 19 -42.69 -23.67 -34.26
C ALA A 19 -42.14 -22.53 -35.11
N SER A 20 -41.86 -22.86 -36.36
CA SER A 20 -41.47 -21.94 -37.42
C SER A 20 -42.64 -21.04 -37.81
N GLY A 21 -42.38 -19.74 -37.97
CA GLY A 21 -43.28 -18.80 -38.60
C GLY A 21 -42.51 -17.56 -39.06
N CYS A 22 -42.09 -17.55 -40.32
CA CYS A 22 -41.69 -16.32 -41.02
C CYS A 22 -42.94 -15.68 -41.63
N ILE A 23 -43.09 -14.36 -41.51
CA ILE A 23 -43.58 -13.44 -42.57
C ILE A 23 -43.25 -11.99 -42.17
N SER A 24 -42.49 -11.36 -43.08
CA SER A 24 -42.17 -9.97 -43.40
C SER A 24 -42.70 -8.78 -42.58
N GLY A 25 -41.78 -7.83 -42.35
CA GLY A 25 -41.92 -6.46 -42.87
C GLY A 25 -42.38 -5.38 -41.87
N GLY A 26 -41.43 -4.66 -41.27
CA GLY A 26 -41.71 -3.47 -40.48
C GLY A 26 -40.46 -2.89 -39.83
N SER A 27 -39.73 -2.06 -40.58
CA SER A 27 -38.63 -1.25 -40.10
C SER A 27 -39.13 -0.20 -39.10
N SER A 28 -38.80 -0.39 -37.83
CA SER A 28 -38.64 0.71 -36.86
C SER A 28 -37.55 0.30 -35.87
N GLY A 29 -36.31 0.31 -36.35
CA GLY A 29 -35.15 0.20 -35.48
C GLY A 29 -35.04 1.46 -34.63
N SER A 30 -35.68 1.48 -33.47
CA SER A 30 -35.13 2.27 -32.36
C SER A 30 -33.91 1.48 -31.86
N SER A 31 -32.72 1.88 -32.30
CA SER A 31 -31.49 1.48 -31.62
C SER A 31 -31.48 2.16 -30.25
N GLY A 32 -32.22 1.58 -29.30
CA GLY A 32 -32.01 1.89 -27.89
C GLY A 32 -30.60 1.46 -27.57
N THR A 33 -29.68 2.41 -27.45
CA THR A 33 -28.33 2.16 -26.97
C THR A 33 -28.44 1.53 -25.60
N SER A 34 -28.20 0.22 -25.51
CA SER A 34 -28.10 -0.50 -24.24
C SER A 34 -27.05 0.17 -23.37
N GLY A 35 -27.38 0.49 -22.13
CA GLY A 35 -26.46 1.13 -21.20
C GLY A 35 -25.16 0.35 -21.00
N ILE A 36 -24.06 1.07 -20.81
CA ILE A 36 -22.72 0.50 -20.60
C ILE A 36 -22.51 0.22 -19.10
N THR A 37 -22.01 -0.97 -18.79
CA THR A 37 -21.45 -1.29 -17.47
C THR A 37 -19.93 -1.32 -17.57
N LEU A 38 -19.24 -0.39 -16.90
CA LEU A 38 -17.78 -0.42 -16.84
C LEU A 38 -17.31 -1.45 -15.81
N VAL A 39 -16.34 -2.28 -16.20
CA VAL A 39 -15.70 -3.24 -15.31
C VAL A 39 -14.36 -2.67 -14.83
N ILE A 40 -14.25 -2.45 -13.51
CA ILE A 40 -13.11 -1.77 -12.88
C ILE A 40 -12.39 -2.75 -11.96
N VAL A 41 -11.14 -3.10 -12.25
CA VAL A 41 -10.29 -3.86 -11.32
C VAL A 41 -9.63 -2.87 -10.36
N THR A 42 -9.74 -3.09 -9.05
CA THR A 42 -9.35 -2.07 -8.07
C THR A 42 -8.81 -2.64 -6.76
N ARG A 43 -7.96 -1.85 -6.08
CA ARG A 43 -7.54 -2.08 -4.69
C ARG A 43 -8.25 -1.16 -3.68
N HIS A 44 -9.12 -0.25 -4.14
CA HIS A 44 -9.87 0.64 -3.27
C HIS A 44 -10.95 -0.13 -2.50
N ASP A 45 -11.21 0.26 -1.26
CA ASP A 45 -12.21 -0.39 -0.41
C ASP A 45 -13.65 -0.06 -0.85
N ALA A 46 -14.62 -0.80 -0.31
CA ALA A 46 -16.02 -0.68 -0.67
C ALA A 46 -16.60 0.73 -0.43
N THR A 47 -16.06 1.51 0.51
CA THR A 47 -16.50 2.89 0.79
C THR A 47 -16.23 3.81 -0.39
N ILE A 48 -15.02 3.72 -0.97
CA ILE A 48 -14.64 4.47 -2.17
C ILE A 48 -15.54 4.04 -3.33
N GLN A 49 -15.66 2.72 -3.55
CA GLN A 49 -16.48 2.16 -4.63
C GLN A 49 -17.94 2.64 -4.57
N TYR A 50 -18.54 2.62 -3.38
CA TYR A 50 -19.90 3.09 -3.15
C TYR A 50 -20.06 4.58 -3.46
N LYS A 51 -19.21 5.44 -2.89
CA LYS A 51 -19.31 6.90 -3.07
C LYS A 51 -19.05 7.32 -4.52
N VAL A 52 -18.14 6.64 -5.20
CA VAL A 52 -17.89 6.83 -6.63
C VAL A 52 -19.11 6.44 -7.44
N LYS A 53 -19.69 5.27 -7.19
CA LYS A 53 -20.88 4.81 -7.91
C LYS A 53 -22.05 5.77 -7.74
N GLU A 54 -22.28 6.24 -6.51
CA GLU A 54 -23.35 7.18 -6.19
C GLU A 54 -23.21 8.55 -6.87
N LEU A 55 -21.98 9.06 -6.99
CA LEU A 55 -21.73 10.37 -7.61
C LEU A 55 -21.56 10.28 -9.12
N PHE A 56 -20.78 9.30 -9.61
CA PHE A 56 -20.47 9.18 -11.02
C PHE A 56 -21.71 8.88 -11.86
N LEU A 57 -22.54 7.92 -11.46
CA LEU A 57 -23.71 7.52 -12.26
C LEU A 57 -24.77 8.64 -12.36
N LYS A 58 -24.71 9.66 -11.49
CA LYS A 58 -25.57 10.86 -11.55
C LYS A 58 -24.93 12.02 -12.33
N SER A 59 -23.63 11.94 -12.62
CA SER A 59 -22.88 12.96 -13.34
C SER A 59 -23.36 13.09 -14.79
N ASP A 60 -23.13 14.25 -15.38
CA ASP A 60 -23.44 14.47 -16.80
C ASP A 60 -22.49 13.68 -17.72
N ILE A 61 -21.29 13.36 -17.24
CA ILE A 61 -20.34 12.48 -17.95
C ILE A 61 -20.92 11.07 -18.09
N ALA A 62 -21.45 10.47 -17.02
CA ALA A 62 -22.04 9.14 -17.13
C ALA A 62 -23.24 9.11 -18.09
N LYS A 63 -24.10 10.15 -18.05
CA LYS A 63 -25.23 10.29 -18.98
C LYS A 63 -24.76 10.44 -20.43
N GLN A 64 -23.78 11.32 -20.67
CA GLN A 64 -23.24 11.61 -22.01
C GLN A 64 -22.65 10.36 -22.67
N TYR A 65 -21.98 9.51 -21.91
CA TYR A 65 -21.33 8.29 -22.42
C TYR A 65 -22.19 7.03 -22.22
N HIS A 66 -23.46 7.19 -21.86
CA HIS A 66 -24.43 6.10 -21.62
C HIS A 66 -23.94 5.05 -20.61
N ILE A 67 -23.15 5.45 -19.60
CA ILE A 67 -22.66 4.56 -18.55
C ILE A 67 -23.72 4.46 -17.48
N THR A 68 -24.33 3.29 -17.36
CA THR A 68 -25.45 3.04 -16.45
C THR A 68 -25.07 2.27 -15.20
N ASP A 69 -23.90 1.62 -15.20
CA ASP A 69 -23.43 0.88 -14.03
C ASP A 69 -21.89 0.80 -13.94
N LEU A 70 -21.40 0.60 -12.72
CA LEU A 70 -20.00 0.29 -12.42
C LEU A 70 -19.93 -1.05 -11.69
N LYS A 71 -19.11 -1.97 -12.21
CA LYS A 71 -18.77 -3.24 -11.58
C LYS A 71 -17.32 -3.22 -11.11
N PHE A 72 -17.14 -3.10 -9.80
CA PHE A 72 -15.81 -3.18 -9.18
C PHE A 72 -15.40 -4.62 -8.89
N ILE A 73 -14.14 -4.94 -9.16
CA ILE A 73 -13.51 -6.24 -8.90
C ILE A 73 -12.32 -6.01 -7.97
N GLY A 74 -12.54 -6.25 -6.68
CA GLY A 74 -11.52 -6.20 -5.64
C GLY A 74 -10.78 -7.52 -5.52
N VAL A 75 -9.61 -7.64 -6.12
CA VAL A 75 -8.79 -8.88 -6.11
C VAL A 75 -7.32 -8.57 -5.85
N PRO A 76 -6.56 -9.56 -5.33
CA PRO A 76 -5.10 -9.46 -5.25
C PRO A 76 -4.48 -9.16 -6.62
N GLU A 77 -3.33 -8.47 -6.60
CA GLU A 77 -2.60 -8.05 -7.81
C GLU A 77 -2.26 -9.20 -8.77
N SER A 78 -1.94 -10.38 -8.22
CA SER A 78 -1.61 -11.56 -9.01
C SER A 78 -2.75 -12.03 -9.92
N LEU A 79 -4.00 -11.67 -9.60
CA LEU A 79 -5.17 -12.01 -10.41
C LEU A 79 -5.53 -10.94 -11.46
N TRP A 80 -4.96 -9.74 -11.40
CA TRP A 80 -5.28 -8.65 -12.34
C TRP A 80 -5.14 -9.06 -13.82
N PRO A 81 -4.05 -9.72 -14.26
CA PRO A 81 -3.89 -10.16 -15.65
C PRO A 81 -5.06 -11.00 -16.17
N GLU A 82 -5.66 -11.86 -15.34
CA GLU A 82 -6.80 -12.70 -15.73
C GLU A 82 -8.05 -11.86 -16.01
N TYR A 83 -8.38 -10.92 -15.12
CA TYR A 83 -9.53 -10.04 -15.28
C TYR A 83 -9.34 -9.04 -16.42
N ILE A 84 -8.12 -8.55 -16.64
CA ILE A 84 -7.79 -7.70 -17.79
C ILE A 84 -8.04 -8.48 -19.08
N LYS A 85 -7.56 -9.73 -19.22
CA LYS A 85 -7.82 -10.59 -20.39
C LYS A 85 -9.31 -10.88 -20.61
N LYS A 86 -10.10 -10.93 -19.55
CA LYS A 86 -11.57 -11.10 -19.60
C LYS A 86 -12.31 -9.83 -20.03
N GLY A 87 -11.61 -8.72 -20.27
CA GLY A 87 -12.18 -7.49 -20.82
C GLY A 87 -12.52 -6.43 -19.78
N ALA A 88 -11.83 -6.42 -18.62
CA ALA A 88 -11.94 -5.28 -17.72
C ALA A 88 -11.48 -3.98 -18.41
N ASP A 89 -12.12 -2.86 -18.05
CA ASP A 89 -12.00 -1.59 -18.74
C ASP A 89 -10.97 -0.65 -18.09
N VAL A 90 -11.01 -0.55 -16.76
CA VAL A 90 -10.19 0.40 -15.98
C VAL A 90 -9.47 -0.34 -14.85
N GLY A 91 -8.18 -0.05 -14.69
CA GLY A 91 -7.41 -0.39 -13.49
C GLY A 91 -7.36 0.83 -12.57
N TRP A 92 -7.67 0.67 -11.28
CA TRP A 92 -7.72 1.81 -10.36
C TRP A 92 -7.26 1.50 -8.94
N GLY A 93 -6.21 2.18 -8.50
CA GLY A 93 -5.64 2.03 -7.16
C GLY A 93 -4.77 0.79 -7.01
N GLY A 94 -3.74 0.89 -6.17
CA GLY A 94 -2.76 -0.18 -5.94
C GLY A 94 -1.29 0.28 -6.02
N GLY A 95 -1.06 1.59 -6.22
CA GLY A 95 0.27 2.19 -6.27
C GLY A 95 1.01 2.02 -7.62
N PRO A 96 2.06 2.82 -7.88
CA PRO A 96 2.77 2.85 -9.17
C PRO A 96 3.37 1.51 -9.58
N THR A 97 3.95 0.77 -8.64
CA THR A 97 4.57 -0.56 -8.85
C THR A 97 3.66 -1.51 -9.63
N LEU A 98 2.42 -1.69 -9.16
CA LEU A 98 1.45 -2.56 -9.81
C LEU A 98 1.18 -2.13 -11.25
N PHE A 99 1.03 -0.84 -11.49
CA PHE A 99 0.70 -0.31 -12.82
C PHE A 99 1.89 -0.33 -13.77
N ASP A 100 3.11 -0.15 -13.27
CA ASP A 100 4.33 -0.32 -14.05
C ASP A 100 4.57 -1.78 -14.44
N ASP A 101 4.20 -2.73 -13.59
CA ASP A 101 4.21 -4.16 -13.93
C ASP A 101 3.16 -4.47 -15.01
N MET A 102 1.93 -3.95 -14.86
CA MET A 102 0.91 -4.06 -15.90
C MET A 102 1.34 -3.42 -17.22
N TYR A 103 2.07 -2.30 -17.17
CA TYR A 103 2.66 -1.67 -18.35
C TYR A 103 3.70 -2.57 -19.01
N LYS A 104 4.69 -3.08 -18.25
CA LYS A 104 5.75 -3.97 -18.74
C LYS A 104 5.21 -5.27 -19.33
N MET A 105 4.15 -5.83 -18.73
CA MET A 105 3.45 -7.00 -19.25
C MET A 105 2.54 -6.69 -20.45
N GLY A 106 2.42 -5.42 -20.83
CA GLY A 106 1.62 -4.98 -21.96
C GLY A 106 0.12 -5.14 -21.73
N TYR A 107 -0.37 -4.91 -20.51
CA TYR A 107 -1.80 -4.93 -20.14
C TYR A 107 -2.44 -3.55 -20.02
N LEU A 108 -1.66 -2.47 -20.08
CA LEU A 108 -2.19 -1.10 -20.18
C LEU A 108 -2.32 -0.66 -21.64
N ALA A 109 -3.39 0.06 -21.95
CA ALA A 109 -3.53 0.80 -23.20
C ALA A 109 -3.19 2.28 -22.96
N PRO A 110 -2.65 2.97 -23.98
CA PRO A 110 -2.39 4.40 -23.86
C PRO A 110 -3.70 5.18 -23.73
N ILE A 111 -3.70 6.20 -22.88
CA ILE A 111 -4.75 7.21 -22.78
C ILE A 111 -4.64 8.11 -24.02
N THR A 112 -5.76 8.26 -24.74
CA THR A 112 -5.89 9.01 -25.99
C THR A 112 -6.89 10.15 -25.91
N ASP A 113 -7.77 10.15 -24.90
CA ASP A 113 -8.75 11.21 -24.67
C ASP A 113 -8.06 12.55 -24.37
N GLN A 114 -8.33 13.54 -25.21
CA GLN A 114 -7.68 14.86 -25.13
C GLN A 114 -8.11 15.67 -23.90
N LYS A 115 -9.30 15.42 -23.34
CA LYS A 115 -9.73 16.06 -22.09
C LYS A 115 -8.88 15.53 -20.93
N VAL A 116 -8.62 14.22 -20.89
CA VAL A 116 -7.73 13.61 -19.89
C VAL A 116 -6.29 14.11 -20.04
N LEU A 117 -5.73 14.02 -21.25
CA LEU A 117 -4.36 14.46 -21.51
C LEU A 117 -4.17 15.97 -21.25
N GLY A 118 -5.21 16.78 -21.48
CA GLY A 118 -5.22 18.21 -21.22
C GLY A 118 -5.13 18.61 -19.74
N LEU A 119 -5.35 17.68 -18.80
CA LEU A 119 -5.18 17.90 -17.35
C LEU A 119 -3.71 17.91 -16.94
N ILE A 120 -2.88 17.16 -17.66
CA ILE A 120 -1.47 16.91 -17.32
C ILE A 120 -0.65 18.19 -17.54
N GLY A 121 0.16 18.56 -16.55
CA GLY A 121 0.93 19.79 -16.52
C GLY A 121 0.11 21.05 -16.18
N LYS A 122 -1.20 20.92 -15.96
CA LYS A 122 -2.08 22.02 -15.53
C LYS A 122 -2.65 21.76 -14.14
N GLN A 123 -3.60 20.83 -14.06
CA GLN A 123 -4.29 20.45 -12.82
C GLN A 123 -3.63 19.24 -12.18
N ILE A 124 -2.96 18.41 -12.98
CA ILE A 124 -2.21 17.24 -12.54
C ILE A 124 -0.75 17.49 -12.88
N PRO A 125 0.15 17.64 -11.88
CA PRO A 125 1.57 17.77 -12.16
C PRO A 125 2.10 16.45 -12.75
N LYS A 126 3.13 16.51 -13.62
CA LYS A 126 3.80 15.30 -14.14
C LYS A 126 4.65 14.62 -13.07
N GLU A 127 5.18 15.40 -12.14
CA GLU A 127 6.03 14.96 -11.04
C GLU A 127 5.65 15.74 -9.78
N LEU A 128 5.73 15.10 -8.62
CA LEU A 128 5.53 15.73 -7.34
C LEU A 128 6.55 15.18 -6.34
N ALA A 129 7.31 16.08 -5.68
CA ALA A 129 8.34 15.72 -4.71
C ALA A 129 9.36 14.67 -5.21
N GLY A 130 9.79 14.76 -6.47
CA GLY A 130 10.74 13.82 -7.07
C GLY A 130 10.10 12.57 -7.69
N MET A 131 8.80 12.36 -7.50
CA MET A 131 8.10 11.15 -7.93
C MET A 131 7.21 11.37 -9.15
N PRO A 132 7.23 10.48 -10.15
CA PRO A 132 6.36 10.57 -11.30
C PRO A 132 4.89 10.40 -10.90
N MET A 133 4.04 11.30 -11.35
CA MET A 133 2.59 11.23 -11.19
C MET A 133 1.89 10.66 -12.43
N ILE A 134 2.66 10.37 -13.48
CA ILE A 134 2.20 9.72 -14.70
C ILE A 134 3.25 8.72 -15.16
N ARG A 135 2.82 7.72 -15.95
CA ARG A 135 3.72 6.94 -16.79
C ARG A 135 3.59 7.40 -18.23
N GLU A 136 4.65 8.01 -18.73
CA GLU A 136 4.78 8.46 -20.11
C GLU A 136 5.94 7.72 -20.78
N GLU A 137 5.70 7.11 -21.94
CA GLU A 137 6.73 6.49 -22.78
C GLU A 137 6.42 6.80 -24.25
N ASP A 138 7.42 7.21 -25.03
CA ASP A 138 7.27 7.57 -26.45
C ASP A 138 6.11 8.55 -26.73
N GLY A 139 5.91 9.52 -25.81
CA GLY A 139 4.83 10.52 -25.89
C GLY A 139 3.42 9.97 -25.62
N LYS A 140 3.29 8.74 -25.11
CA LYS A 140 2.03 8.11 -24.73
C LYS A 140 1.93 7.96 -23.23
N VAL A 141 0.77 8.29 -22.67
CA VAL A 141 0.49 8.16 -21.24
C VAL A 141 -0.25 6.86 -20.96
N TYR A 142 0.22 6.06 -20.01
CA TYR A 142 -0.35 4.73 -19.71
C TYR A 142 -1.09 4.68 -18.37
N TRP A 143 -0.66 5.46 -17.39
CA TRP A 143 -1.40 5.66 -16.15
C TRP A 143 -1.19 7.08 -15.62
N ILE A 144 -2.15 7.57 -14.84
CA ILE A 144 -2.14 8.89 -14.20
C ILE A 144 -2.49 8.72 -12.72
N ALA A 145 -1.79 9.41 -11.82
CA ALA A 145 -2.14 9.45 -10.41
C ALA A 145 -3.56 10.02 -10.22
N ALA A 146 -4.39 9.34 -9.44
CA ALA A 146 -5.75 9.77 -9.09
C ALA A 146 -5.86 10.32 -7.65
N ALA A 147 -4.91 9.96 -6.79
CA ALA A 147 -4.78 10.46 -5.42
C ALA A 147 -3.29 10.50 -5.05
N LEU A 148 -2.95 11.19 -3.97
CA LEU A 148 -1.61 11.18 -3.40
C LEU A 148 -1.57 10.29 -2.15
N SER A 149 -0.38 9.76 -1.85
CA SER A 149 -0.13 9.00 -0.64
C SER A 149 1.29 9.26 -0.13
N SER A 150 1.40 9.50 1.17
CA SER A 150 2.67 9.55 1.90
C SER A 150 2.82 8.37 2.86
N PHE A 151 4.05 8.01 3.18
CA PHE A 151 4.39 6.82 3.96
C PHE A 151 5.16 7.20 5.23
N GLY A 152 4.76 6.67 6.37
CA GLY A 152 5.28 7.14 7.64
C GLY A 152 4.72 6.35 8.80
N PHE A 153 4.40 7.05 9.89
CA PHE A 153 3.88 6.43 11.09
C PHE A 153 2.86 7.31 11.80
N THR A 154 1.94 6.65 12.50
CA THR A 154 1.00 7.32 13.40
C THR A 154 1.53 7.23 14.82
N VAL A 155 1.53 8.35 15.54
CA VAL A 155 1.94 8.46 16.95
C VAL A 155 0.73 8.80 17.81
N ASN A 156 0.50 8.05 18.88
CA ASN A 156 -0.43 8.41 19.95
C ASN A 156 0.35 9.17 21.04
N LYS A 157 0.21 10.50 21.05
CA LYS A 157 0.97 11.41 21.93
C LYS A 157 0.76 11.12 23.42
N GLN A 158 -0.44 10.71 23.80
CA GLN A 158 -0.77 10.41 25.19
C GLN A 158 -0.04 9.14 25.66
N VAL A 159 0.01 8.10 24.82
CA VAL A 159 0.74 6.87 25.15
C VAL A 159 2.24 7.13 25.13
N LEU A 160 2.74 7.90 24.16
CA LEU A 160 4.13 8.31 24.08
C LEU A 160 4.61 9.01 25.36
N GLU A 161 3.84 9.99 25.84
CA GLU A 161 4.10 10.69 27.11
C GLU A 161 4.04 9.74 28.32
N LYS A 162 3.02 8.89 28.39
CA LYS A 162 2.87 7.90 29.47
C LYS A 162 4.06 6.93 29.55
N GLN A 163 4.63 6.55 28.41
CA GLN A 163 5.79 5.64 28.33
C GLN A 163 7.14 6.38 28.48
N GLY A 164 7.14 7.71 28.54
CA GLY A 164 8.35 8.51 28.54
C GLY A 164 9.22 8.28 27.30
N LEU A 165 8.58 8.11 26.13
CA LEU A 165 9.26 7.92 24.85
C LEU A 165 9.50 9.26 24.16
N PRO A 166 10.65 9.45 23.48
CA PRO A 166 10.87 10.64 22.66
C PRO A 166 9.94 10.63 21.44
N PHE A 167 9.49 11.82 21.03
CA PHE A 167 8.66 11.94 19.83
C PHE A 167 9.51 11.62 18.58
N PRO A 168 9.11 10.66 17.74
CA PRO A 168 9.87 10.29 16.56
C PRO A 168 9.57 11.24 15.39
N HIS A 169 10.60 11.76 14.76
CA HIS A 169 10.54 12.58 13.54
C HIS A 169 11.01 11.82 12.30
N LYS A 170 11.84 10.81 12.50
CA LYS A 170 12.54 10.03 11.47
C LYS A 170 12.48 8.53 11.75
N TRP A 171 12.85 7.70 10.78
CA TRP A 171 12.90 6.24 11.00
C TRP A 171 13.99 5.86 12.01
N GLU A 172 15.12 6.58 11.99
CA GLU A 172 16.25 6.35 12.89
C GLU A 172 15.88 6.57 14.37
N ASP A 173 14.97 7.51 14.68
CA ASP A 173 14.53 7.78 16.05
C ASP A 173 13.90 6.54 16.70
N ILE A 174 13.19 5.74 15.90
CA ILE A 174 12.53 4.49 16.32
C ILE A 174 13.55 3.36 16.46
N ALA A 175 14.68 3.41 15.75
CA ALA A 175 15.75 2.41 15.80
C ALA A 175 16.68 2.56 17.04
N THR A 176 16.37 3.48 17.96
CA THR A 176 17.21 3.77 19.13
C THR A 176 16.91 2.87 20.34
N ALA A 177 17.82 2.89 21.32
CA ALA A 177 17.68 2.20 22.60
C ALA A 177 16.60 2.80 23.52
N ASP A 178 16.09 4.01 23.22
CA ASP A 178 14.98 4.62 23.97
C ASP A 178 13.65 3.92 23.67
N TRP A 179 13.53 3.37 22.46
CA TRP A 179 12.37 2.60 22.00
C TRP A 179 12.41 1.11 22.38
N ALA A 180 13.50 0.64 22.99
CA ALA A 180 13.63 -0.72 23.50
C ALA A 180 12.75 -0.90 24.76
N ARG A 181 11.48 -1.28 24.55
CA ARG A 181 10.45 -1.49 25.58
C ARG A 181 9.93 -2.92 25.54
N ASP A 182 9.68 -3.49 26.71
CA ASP A 182 9.02 -4.79 26.85
C ASP A 182 7.77 -4.63 27.75
N PRO A 183 6.54 -4.74 27.20
CA PRO A 183 6.23 -5.06 25.81
C PRO A 183 6.59 -3.93 24.82
N PRO A 184 6.79 -4.24 23.51
CA PRO A 184 7.07 -3.25 22.48
C PRO A 184 6.03 -2.14 22.38
N MET A 185 6.48 -0.90 22.14
CA MET A 185 5.62 0.29 21.99
C MET A 185 5.55 0.81 20.55
N TYR A 186 6.23 0.17 19.60
CA TYR A 186 6.10 0.42 18.17
C TYR A 186 5.39 -0.75 17.47
N GLY A 187 4.76 -0.51 16.32
CA GLY A 187 4.08 -1.53 15.52
C GLY A 187 4.51 -1.55 14.05
N ILE A 188 4.74 -2.75 13.53
CA ILE A 188 4.99 -3.01 12.10
C ILE A 188 4.07 -4.13 11.59
N ALA A 189 3.94 -4.27 10.26
CA ALA A 189 3.16 -5.35 9.65
C ALA A 189 4.00 -6.26 8.74
N ASP A 190 3.60 -7.53 8.61
CA ASP A 190 4.25 -8.47 7.70
C ASP A 190 4.20 -7.94 6.25
N PRO A 191 5.36 -7.75 5.58
CA PRO A 191 5.39 -7.22 4.22
C PRO A 191 4.76 -8.16 3.19
N THR A 192 4.68 -9.48 3.44
CA THR A 192 3.95 -10.38 2.53
C THR A 192 2.42 -10.21 2.61
N ARG A 193 1.93 -9.44 3.58
CA ARG A 193 0.50 -9.18 3.82
C ARG A 193 0.12 -7.70 3.74
N SER A 194 1.10 -6.80 3.77
CA SER A 194 0.88 -5.35 3.72
C SER A 194 1.74 -4.67 2.63
N THR A 195 1.06 -4.14 1.60
CA THR A 195 1.71 -3.39 0.52
C THR A 195 2.26 -2.05 1.01
N SER A 196 1.59 -1.38 1.95
CA SER A 196 2.08 -0.13 2.54
C SER A 196 3.32 -0.32 3.40
N ASN A 197 3.40 -1.40 4.20
CA ASN A 197 4.63 -1.69 4.95
C ASN A 197 5.75 -2.15 4.03
N THR A 198 5.47 -2.95 3.00
CA THR A 198 6.46 -3.27 1.95
C THR A 198 7.06 -2.00 1.35
N ARG A 199 6.21 -1.01 1.01
CA ARG A 199 6.70 0.27 0.47
C ARG A 199 7.53 1.05 1.49
N ILE A 200 7.12 1.10 2.76
CA ILE A 200 7.92 1.72 3.85
C ILE A 200 9.32 1.10 3.93
N TYR A 201 9.42 -0.23 3.85
CA TYR A 201 10.72 -0.91 3.89
C TYR A 201 11.59 -0.60 2.66
N GLN A 202 11.00 -0.52 1.48
CA GLN A 202 11.71 -0.08 0.28
C GLN A 202 12.19 1.37 0.41
N ILE A 203 11.39 2.26 1.01
CA ILE A 203 11.76 3.65 1.25
C ILE A 203 12.97 3.72 2.17
N ILE A 204 12.97 2.97 3.28
CA ILE A 204 14.10 2.93 4.21
C ILE A 204 15.36 2.43 3.49
N LEU A 205 15.28 1.34 2.72
CA LEU A 205 16.45 0.83 1.96
C LEU A 205 16.99 1.82 0.93
N GLN A 206 16.15 2.63 0.30
CA GLN A 206 16.60 3.62 -0.66
C GLN A 206 17.09 4.92 0.01
N ALA A 207 16.53 5.29 1.16
CA ALA A 207 16.96 6.45 1.95
C ALA A 207 18.36 6.25 2.52
N PHE A 208 18.65 5.05 3.04
CA PHE A 208 19.89 4.77 3.80
C PHE A 208 20.89 3.92 3.02
N GLY A 209 20.51 3.38 1.86
CA GLY A 209 21.27 2.34 1.17
C GLY A 209 20.97 0.95 1.73
N TRP A 210 21.41 -0.07 1.01
CA TRP A 210 21.00 -1.45 1.28
C TRP A 210 21.43 -1.93 2.67
N ASP A 211 22.71 -1.81 3.00
CA ASP A 211 23.26 -2.36 4.23
C ASP A 211 22.75 -1.61 5.47
N GLU A 212 22.84 -0.27 5.46
CA GLU A 212 22.39 0.54 6.60
C GLU A 212 20.86 0.51 6.75
N GLY A 213 20.11 0.49 5.64
CA GLY A 213 18.67 0.33 5.69
C GLY A 213 18.24 -0.98 6.35
N TRP A 214 18.93 -2.11 6.10
CA TRP A 214 18.67 -3.37 6.79
C TRP A 214 19.02 -3.31 8.28
N ARG A 215 20.07 -2.58 8.67
CA ARG A 215 20.45 -2.38 10.08
C ARG A 215 19.37 -1.59 10.83
N ILE A 216 18.91 -0.48 10.25
CA ILE A 216 17.81 0.34 10.76
C ILE A 216 16.53 -0.49 10.87
N MET A 217 16.14 -1.22 9.82
CA MET A 217 14.94 -2.06 9.85
C MET A 217 15.03 -3.18 10.88
N THR A 218 16.22 -3.75 11.12
CA THR A 218 16.44 -4.75 12.17
C THR A 218 16.15 -4.17 13.55
N LEU A 219 16.63 -2.96 13.84
CA LEU A 219 16.39 -2.29 15.12
C LEU A 219 14.94 -1.83 15.27
N ILE A 220 14.31 -1.31 14.20
CA ILE A 220 12.87 -1.00 14.20
C ILE A 220 12.09 -2.28 14.52
N ALA A 221 12.36 -3.40 13.84
CA ALA A 221 11.68 -4.67 14.10
C ALA A 221 11.92 -5.18 15.52
N ALA A 222 13.13 -5.02 16.05
CA ALA A 222 13.46 -5.35 17.44
C ALA A 222 12.69 -4.49 18.45
N ASN A 223 12.33 -3.25 18.11
CA ASN A 223 11.51 -2.35 18.93
C ASN A 223 10.00 -2.50 18.69
N SER A 224 9.57 -3.44 17.84
CA SER A 224 8.21 -3.52 17.33
C SER A 224 7.46 -4.77 17.72
N LYS A 225 6.16 -4.61 17.94
CA LYS A 225 5.19 -5.71 17.84
C LYS A 225 4.80 -5.91 16.37
N VAL A 226 4.69 -7.17 15.96
CA VAL A 226 4.25 -7.53 14.61
C VAL A 226 2.73 -7.67 14.56
N TYR A 227 2.14 -7.07 13.53
CA TYR A 227 0.72 -7.16 13.18
C TYR A 227 0.53 -7.78 11.80
N GLU A 228 -0.69 -8.25 11.52
CA GLU A 228 -0.99 -8.91 10.25
C GLU A 228 -1.08 -7.95 9.06
N ALA A 229 -1.53 -6.72 9.28
CA ALA A 229 -1.71 -5.71 8.24
C ALA A 229 -1.68 -4.29 8.85
N SER A 230 -1.61 -3.29 7.98
CA SER A 230 -1.46 -1.88 8.40
C SER A 230 -2.68 -1.28 9.08
N ASP A 231 -3.87 -1.81 8.84
CA ASP A 231 -5.10 -1.43 9.57
C ASP A 231 -5.05 -1.87 11.03
N ALA A 232 -4.54 -3.07 11.32
CA ALA A 232 -4.34 -3.55 12.68
C ALA A 232 -3.29 -2.72 13.44
N VAL A 233 -2.21 -2.29 12.76
CA VAL A 233 -1.23 -1.33 13.34
C VAL A 233 -1.92 0.00 13.68
N ARG A 234 -2.70 0.55 12.76
CA ARG A 234 -3.47 1.78 12.97
C ARG A 234 -4.39 1.65 14.19
N ASP A 235 -5.16 0.57 14.28
CA ASP A 235 -6.14 0.37 15.35
C ASP A 235 -5.46 0.22 16.71
N ALA A 236 -4.31 -0.44 16.78
CA ALA A 236 -3.52 -0.52 18.00
C ALA A 236 -3.03 0.86 18.49
N VAL A 237 -2.60 1.74 17.58
CA VAL A 237 -2.24 3.13 17.93
C VAL A 237 -3.47 3.92 18.39
N ILE A 238 -4.60 3.79 17.70
CA ILE A 238 -5.87 4.45 18.06
C ILE A 238 -6.32 4.05 19.46
N ASN A 239 -6.31 2.74 19.75
CA ASN A 239 -6.74 2.17 21.03
C ASN A 239 -5.73 2.41 22.17
N GLY A 240 -4.55 2.92 21.84
CA GLY A 240 -3.48 3.19 22.79
C GLY A 240 -2.78 1.92 23.33
N GLU A 241 -2.81 0.84 22.56
CA GLU A 241 -2.06 -0.39 22.84
C GLU A 241 -0.55 -0.20 22.63
N ILE A 242 -0.19 0.64 21.65
CA ILE A 242 1.19 1.00 21.28
C ILE A 242 1.29 2.52 21.12
N ALA A 243 2.50 3.06 21.28
CA ALA A 243 2.77 4.49 21.19
C ALA A 243 2.84 4.99 19.74
N ALA A 244 3.39 4.19 18.83
CA ALA A 244 3.44 4.52 17.41
C ALA A 244 3.47 3.28 16.52
N GLY A 245 3.30 3.44 15.21
CA GLY A 245 3.46 2.34 14.27
C GLY A 245 3.36 2.75 12.81
N ASN A 246 3.92 1.90 11.94
CA ASN A 246 3.95 2.10 10.49
C ASN A 246 2.55 2.23 9.90
N THR A 247 2.26 3.38 9.30
CA THR A 247 1.00 3.66 8.62
C THR A 247 1.20 4.44 7.32
N ILE A 248 0.16 4.40 6.50
CA ILE A 248 0.00 5.29 5.34
C ILE A 248 -0.88 6.46 5.75
N ASP A 249 -0.71 7.59 5.07
CA ASP A 249 -1.33 8.86 5.44
C ASP A 249 -2.83 8.82 5.74
N PHE A 250 -3.64 8.20 4.90
CA PHE A 250 -5.08 8.13 5.11
C PHE A 250 -5.47 7.30 6.34
N TYR A 251 -4.67 6.30 6.72
CA TYR A 251 -4.82 5.61 8.01
C TYR A 251 -4.39 6.52 9.16
N GLY A 252 -3.32 7.28 9.00
CA GLY A 252 -2.92 8.30 9.96
C GLY A 252 -3.99 9.37 10.17
N TYR A 253 -4.57 9.90 9.11
CA TYR A 253 -5.64 10.90 9.19
C TYR A 253 -6.94 10.31 9.74
N THR A 254 -7.22 9.03 9.46
CA THR A 254 -8.31 8.30 10.10
C THR A 254 -8.08 8.18 11.61
N ALA A 255 -6.86 7.84 12.03
CA ALA A 255 -6.50 7.78 13.44
C ALA A 255 -6.64 9.14 14.13
N MET A 256 -6.15 10.22 13.51
CA MET A 256 -6.32 11.59 14.03
C MET A 256 -7.79 12.00 14.22
N LYS A 257 -8.67 11.49 13.35
CA LYS A 257 -10.13 11.73 13.44
C LYS A 257 -10.75 10.92 14.58
N GLN A 258 -10.39 9.64 14.72
CA GLN A 258 -10.98 8.75 15.72
C GLN A 258 -10.44 9.00 17.13
N ASN A 259 -9.16 9.37 17.23
CA ASN A 259 -8.50 9.71 18.48
C ASN A 259 -7.66 10.98 18.30
N PRO A 260 -8.06 12.14 18.87
CA PRO A 260 -7.32 13.41 18.75
C PRO A 260 -5.90 13.40 19.33
N ASN A 261 -5.54 12.40 20.12
CA ASN A 261 -4.16 12.20 20.59
C ASN A 261 -3.25 11.62 19.50
N CYS A 262 -3.82 11.04 18.45
CA CYS A 262 -3.07 10.54 17.32
C CYS A 262 -2.60 11.69 16.42
N VAL A 263 -1.40 11.54 15.86
CA VAL A 263 -0.84 12.40 14.82
C VAL A 263 -0.13 11.54 13.79
N TYR A 264 -0.36 11.82 12.51
CA TYR A 264 0.42 11.21 11.44
C TYR A 264 1.69 12.01 11.19
N VAL A 265 2.81 11.31 11.07
CA VAL A 265 4.13 11.89 10.83
C VAL A 265 4.67 11.36 9.51
N ILE A 266 5.11 12.28 8.65
CA ILE A 266 5.89 11.98 7.45
C ILE A 266 7.37 12.12 7.86
N PRO A 267 8.16 11.03 7.82
CA PRO A 267 9.57 11.06 8.17
C PRO A 267 10.36 12.13 7.40
N GLU A 268 11.04 13.01 8.13
CA GLU A 268 11.69 14.18 7.55
C GLU A 268 12.85 13.80 6.62
N GLY A 269 12.68 13.99 5.31
CA GLY A 269 13.70 13.65 4.32
C GLY A 269 13.85 12.15 4.05
N GLU A 270 12.99 11.31 4.61
CA GLU A 270 13.11 9.84 4.59
C GLU A 270 11.79 9.16 4.17
N SER A 271 10.93 9.91 3.48
CA SER A 271 9.64 9.44 2.94
C SER A 271 9.54 9.74 1.44
N ILE A 272 8.41 9.39 0.83
CA ILE A 272 8.05 9.74 -0.54
C ILE A 272 6.59 10.18 -0.59
N ILE A 273 6.25 10.94 -1.64
CA ILE A 273 4.86 11.21 -2.02
C ILE A 273 4.58 10.48 -3.33
N ASN A 274 3.74 9.46 -3.30
CA ASN A 274 3.37 8.69 -4.49
C ASN A 274 1.98 9.03 -4.99
N GLY A 275 1.81 8.89 -6.30
CA GLY A 275 0.50 8.86 -6.94
C GLY A 275 -0.13 7.47 -6.85
N ASP A 276 -1.41 7.38 -6.46
CA ASP A 276 -2.18 6.14 -6.59
C ASP A 276 -2.86 6.09 -7.97
N PRO A 277 -2.46 5.20 -8.89
CA PRO A 277 -2.78 5.36 -10.31
C PRO A 277 -4.22 4.98 -10.70
N ILE A 278 -4.64 5.51 -11.85
CA ILE A 278 -5.75 5.04 -12.68
C ILE A 278 -5.26 4.87 -14.13
N ALA A 279 -5.73 3.82 -14.81
CA ALA A 279 -5.30 3.49 -16.17
C ALA A 279 -6.41 2.85 -17.02
N LEU A 280 -6.28 3.02 -18.34
CA LEU A 280 -7.06 2.28 -19.33
C LEU A 280 -6.45 0.89 -19.54
N LEU A 281 -7.27 -0.16 -19.46
CA LEU A 281 -6.82 -1.54 -19.65
C LEU A 281 -6.90 -1.95 -21.13
N LYS A 282 -5.90 -2.73 -21.58
CA LYS A 282 -5.69 -3.08 -23.00
C LYS A 282 -6.87 -3.76 -23.69
N TYR A 283 -7.59 -4.62 -22.97
CA TYR A 283 -8.68 -5.40 -23.53
C TYR A 283 -10.07 -4.83 -23.24
N SER A 284 -10.14 -3.57 -22.78
CA SER A 284 -11.38 -2.84 -22.55
C SER A 284 -12.33 -2.98 -23.75
N LYS A 285 -13.59 -3.25 -23.47
CA LYS A 285 -14.65 -3.30 -24.49
C LYS A 285 -15.29 -1.93 -24.71
N HIS A 286 -15.03 -0.99 -23.81
CA HIS A 286 -15.63 0.35 -23.81
C HIS A 286 -14.56 1.44 -23.60
N PRO A 287 -13.54 1.56 -24.46
CA PRO A 287 -12.38 2.43 -24.20
C PRO A 287 -12.72 3.92 -24.11
N GLU A 288 -13.72 4.40 -24.86
CA GLU A 288 -14.17 5.80 -24.78
C GLU A 288 -14.87 6.08 -23.44
N ALA A 289 -15.80 5.21 -23.04
CA ALA A 289 -16.51 5.32 -21.76
C ALA A 289 -15.56 5.15 -20.56
N ALA A 290 -14.58 4.25 -20.66
CA ALA A 290 -13.54 4.05 -19.67
C ALA A 290 -12.71 5.32 -19.46
N GLN A 291 -12.30 5.98 -20.54
CA GLN A 291 -11.56 7.25 -20.45
C GLN A 291 -12.42 8.42 -19.96
N ALA A 292 -13.73 8.41 -20.25
CA ALA A 292 -14.67 9.38 -19.65
C ALA A 292 -14.77 9.21 -18.13
N PHE A 293 -14.78 7.96 -17.64
CA PHE A 293 -14.69 7.67 -16.21
C PHE A 293 -13.35 8.14 -15.62
N ILE A 294 -12.23 7.88 -16.30
CA ILE A 294 -10.90 8.38 -15.88
C ILE A 294 -10.91 9.91 -15.77
N TYR A 295 -11.44 10.61 -16.78
CA TYR A 295 -11.58 12.07 -16.77
C TYR A 295 -12.38 12.55 -15.56
N TRP A 296 -13.52 11.90 -15.27
CA TRP A 296 -14.33 12.24 -14.09
C TRP A 296 -13.56 12.02 -12.79
N VAL A 297 -12.87 10.87 -12.62
CA VAL A 297 -12.07 10.58 -11.42
C VAL A 297 -11.01 11.65 -11.17
N LEU A 298 -10.37 12.13 -12.23
CA LEU A 298 -9.30 13.14 -12.17
C LEU A 298 -9.80 14.59 -11.98
N THR A 299 -11.11 14.82 -12.13
CA THR A 299 -11.76 16.13 -12.00
C THR A 299 -12.78 16.12 -10.86
N GLU A 300 -14.07 16.02 -11.16
CA GLU A 300 -15.17 16.06 -10.18
C GLU A 300 -15.07 14.94 -9.15
N GLY A 301 -14.64 13.76 -9.57
CA GLY A 301 -14.47 12.58 -8.72
C GLY A 301 -13.46 12.75 -7.59
N GLN A 302 -12.57 13.75 -7.67
CA GLN A 302 -11.66 14.11 -6.56
C GLN A 302 -12.43 14.48 -5.28
N ALA A 303 -13.70 14.89 -5.39
CA ALA A 303 -14.59 15.13 -4.27
C ALA A 303 -14.68 13.91 -3.33
N VAL A 304 -14.62 12.69 -3.86
CA VAL A 304 -14.70 11.44 -3.07
C VAL A 304 -13.60 11.39 -2.00
N TRP A 305 -12.40 11.87 -2.31
CA TRP A 305 -11.25 11.91 -1.39
C TRP A 305 -11.49 12.79 -0.17
N MET A 306 -12.34 13.81 -0.32
CA MET A 306 -12.68 14.76 0.73
C MET A 306 -13.59 14.15 1.80
N SER A 307 -14.19 12.99 1.53
CA SER A 307 -15.10 12.38 2.50
C SER A 307 -14.39 12.02 3.80
N PRO A 308 -14.99 12.28 4.99
CA PRO A 308 -14.36 12.00 6.27
C PRO A 308 -14.06 10.52 6.51
N ASP A 309 -14.69 9.61 5.77
CA ASP A 309 -14.51 8.16 5.91
C ASP A 309 -13.47 7.61 4.93
N ILE A 310 -12.95 8.45 4.01
CA ILE A 310 -11.92 8.07 3.02
C ILE A 310 -10.62 8.84 3.31
N ASN A 311 -10.72 10.16 3.41
CA ASN A 311 -9.66 11.03 3.93
C ASN A 311 -8.32 10.89 3.17
N ARG A 312 -8.36 10.83 1.84
CA ARG A 312 -7.17 10.74 0.98
C ARG A 312 -6.80 12.11 0.41
N LEU A 313 -5.52 12.28 0.07
CA LEU A 313 -5.04 13.50 -0.55
C LEU A 313 -5.38 13.51 -2.04
N PRO A 314 -5.95 14.62 -2.58
CA PRO A 314 -6.26 14.71 -4.00
C PRO A 314 -4.99 14.99 -4.80
N ILE A 315 -4.91 14.47 -6.02
CA ILE A 315 -3.86 14.86 -6.98
C ILE A 315 -4.13 16.26 -7.56
N ASN A 316 -5.41 16.57 -7.78
CA ASN A 316 -5.86 17.84 -8.33
C ASN A 316 -6.31 18.75 -7.20
N ALA A 317 -5.45 19.70 -6.82
CA ALA A 317 -5.66 20.60 -5.68
C ALA A 317 -6.86 21.52 -5.83
N GLU A 318 -7.31 21.79 -7.06
CA GLU A 318 -8.43 22.68 -7.32
C GLU A 318 -9.74 22.20 -6.69
N ILE A 319 -9.83 20.90 -6.37
CA ILE A 319 -10.99 20.37 -5.63
C ILE A 319 -11.22 21.10 -4.31
N PHE A 320 -10.18 21.58 -3.63
CA PHE A 320 -10.33 22.33 -2.38
C PHE A 320 -11.09 23.66 -2.57
N ASN A 321 -11.00 24.26 -3.76
CA ASN A 321 -11.64 25.53 -4.09
C ASN A 321 -13.09 25.35 -4.55
N LYS A 322 -13.47 24.13 -4.97
CA LYS A 322 -14.81 23.81 -5.46
C LYS A 322 -15.86 23.92 -4.35
N THR A 323 -17.00 24.52 -4.69
CA THR A 323 -18.21 24.51 -3.86
C THR A 323 -18.86 23.12 -3.85
N ILE A 324 -19.21 22.66 -2.66
CA ILE A 324 -19.87 21.39 -2.41
C ILE A 324 -21.33 21.49 -2.85
N THR A 325 -21.74 20.59 -3.74
CA THR A 325 -23.14 20.49 -4.19
C THR A 325 -24.01 19.81 -3.13
N GLU A 326 -25.33 19.96 -3.23
CA GLU A 326 -26.27 19.24 -2.36
C GLU A 326 -26.08 17.72 -2.41
N GLU A 327 -25.84 17.17 -3.59
CA GLU A 327 -25.61 15.73 -3.77
C GLU A 327 -24.28 15.29 -3.13
N GLU A 328 -23.20 16.06 -3.33
CA GLU A 328 -21.92 15.79 -2.67
C GLU A 328 -22.04 15.91 -1.15
N ALA A 329 -22.74 16.90 -0.62
CA ALA A 329 -23.00 17.05 0.80
C ALA A 329 -23.72 15.81 1.35
N LYS A 330 -24.77 15.34 0.66
CA LYS A 330 -25.52 14.15 1.04
C LYS A 330 -24.65 12.89 1.05
N VAL A 331 -23.90 12.63 -0.03
CA VAL A 331 -23.11 11.40 -0.21
C VAL A 331 -21.83 11.40 0.63
N LEU A 332 -21.14 12.54 0.73
CA LEU A 332 -19.80 12.64 1.32
C LEU A 332 -19.80 13.12 2.77
N PHE A 333 -20.80 13.91 3.17
CA PHE A 333 -20.83 14.63 4.45
C PHE A 333 -22.15 14.47 5.23
N LYS A 334 -23.00 13.51 4.86
CA LYS A 334 -24.30 13.26 5.52
C LYS A 334 -25.20 14.51 5.54
N GLY A 335 -25.20 15.26 4.44
CA GLY A 335 -26.01 16.48 4.22
C GLY A 335 -25.40 17.77 4.76
N LYS A 336 -24.18 17.74 5.32
CA LYS A 336 -23.50 18.94 5.84
C LYS A 336 -22.63 19.61 4.78
N TYR A 337 -22.32 20.89 5.00
CA TYR A 337 -21.40 21.71 4.20
C TYR A 337 -21.85 22.01 2.75
N ALA A 338 -23.12 21.77 2.40
CA ALA A 338 -23.66 22.21 1.11
C ALA A 338 -23.48 23.72 0.94
N GLY A 339 -23.00 24.16 -0.23
CA GLY A 339 -22.73 25.57 -0.52
C GLY A 339 -21.41 26.11 0.08
N GLU A 340 -20.71 25.33 0.90
CA GLU A 340 -19.34 25.67 1.33
C GLU A 340 -18.29 25.11 0.34
N THR A 341 -17.06 25.59 0.42
CA THR A 341 -15.94 24.98 -0.34
C THR A 341 -15.37 23.78 0.41
N PHE A 342 -14.78 22.83 -0.31
CA PHE A 342 -14.09 21.69 0.32
C PHE A 342 -12.96 22.12 1.27
N ALA A 343 -12.27 23.24 0.99
CA ALA A 343 -11.28 23.82 1.90
C ALA A 343 -11.86 24.18 3.27
N LYS A 344 -13.08 24.75 3.31
CA LYS A 344 -13.78 25.10 4.56
C LYS A 344 -14.29 23.85 5.28
N ALA A 345 -14.81 22.88 4.54
CA ALA A 345 -15.31 21.63 5.13
C ALA A 345 -14.18 20.72 5.64
N ARG A 346 -12.96 20.80 5.06
CA ARG A 346 -11.83 19.90 5.30
C ARG A 346 -10.51 20.63 5.62
N PRO A 347 -10.45 21.52 6.61
CA PRO A 347 -9.26 22.31 6.90
C PRO A 347 -8.05 21.46 7.29
N THR A 348 -8.27 20.37 8.04
CA THR A 348 -7.19 19.43 8.43
C THR A 348 -6.60 18.70 7.23
N LEU A 349 -7.43 18.28 6.27
CA LEU A 349 -6.96 17.60 5.07
C LEU A 349 -6.22 18.57 4.14
N LEU A 350 -6.68 19.82 4.05
CA LEU A 350 -5.95 20.87 3.31
C LEU A 350 -4.57 21.15 3.93
N LYS A 351 -4.49 21.21 5.26
CA LYS A 351 -3.20 21.35 5.97
C LYS A 351 -2.29 20.16 5.67
N ALA A 352 -2.84 18.94 5.70
CA ALA A 352 -2.10 17.71 5.39
C ALA A 352 -1.62 17.67 3.93
N TYR A 353 -2.45 18.11 2.98
CA TYR A 353 -2.06 18.26 1.57
C TYR A 353 -0.88 19.23 1.43
N LYS A 354 -0.99 20.43 2.01
CA LYS A 354 0.08 21.45 1.98
C LYS A 354 1.38 20.93 2.57
N LEU A 355 1.31 20.22 3.71
CA LEU A 355 2.47 19.60 4.33
C LEU A 355 3.11 18.57 3.39
N SER A 356 2.30 17.67 2.82
CA SER A 356 2.78 16.58 1.97
C SER A 356 3.49 17.11 0.72
N ILE A 357 2.90 18.08 0.01
CA ILE A 357 3.53 18.65 -1.20
C ILE A 357 4.76 19.52 -0.91
N SER A 358 4.91 20.00 0.32
CA SER A 358 6.09 20.74 0.77
C SER A 358 7.18 19.84 1.35
N SER A 359 6.85 18.58 1.64
CA SER A 359 7.79 17.63 2.21
C SER A 359 8.86 17.28 1.18
N LYS A 360 10.11 17.26 1.64
CA LYS A 360 11.22 16.73 0.83
C LYS A 360 11.21 15.22 0.98
N GLY A 361 10.86 14.52 -0.09
CA GLY A 361 11.02 13.09 -0.19
C GLY A 361 12.44 12.68 -0.58
N ILE A 362 12.72 11.38 -0.53
CA ILE A 362 13.93 10.81 -1.12
C ILE A 362 13.75 10.66 -2.64
N PRO A 363 14.85 10.67 -3.43
CA PRO A 363 14.80 10.21 -4.82
C PRO A 363 14.57 8.69 -4.83
N PHE A 364 13.34 8.27 -5.06
CA PHE A 364 12.97 6.86 -5.05
C PHE A 364 12.88 6.29 -6.47
N ASP A 365 13.54 5.17 -6.70
CA ASP A 365 13.52 4.43 -7.96
C ASP A 365 12.58 3.22 -7.85
N ASP A 366 11.41 3.32 -8.49
CA ASP A 366 10.43 2.23 -8.56
C ASP A 366 10.95 1.00 -9.32
N ASN A 367 11.84 1.17 -10.33
CA ASN A 367 12.44 0.04 -11.03
C ASN A 367 13.44 -0.70 -10.16
N ARG A 368 14.23 0.02 -9.36
CA ARG A 368 15.11 -0.57 -8.35
C ARG A 368 14.31 -1.35 -7.31
N ALA A 369 13.21 -0.76 -6.81
CA ALA A 369 12.31 -1.41 -5.85
C ALA A 369 11.66 -2.68 -6.41
N LEU A 370 11.21 -2.65 -7.67
CA LEU A 370 10.62 -3.80 -8.37
C LEU A 370 11.58 -4.97 -8.53
N LYS A 371 12.86 -4.69 -8.78
CA LYS A 371 13.88 -5.75 -8.95
C LYS A 371 14.09 -6.59 -7.70
N THR A 372 13.72 -6.10 -6.51
CA THR A 372 14.04 -6.78 -5.24
C THR A 372 12.83 -7.06 -4.35
N VAL A 373 11.61 -6.64 -4.75
CA VAL A 373 10.41 -6.65 -3.90
C VAL A 373 10.10 -8.01 -3.27
N ASN A 374 10.08 -9.10 -4.04
CA ASN A 374 9.74 -10.42 -3.51
C ASN A 374 10.84 -10.93 -2.57
N ALA A 375 12.09 -10.79 -2.99
CA ALA A 375 13.25 -11.18 -2.17
C ALA A 375 13.27 -10.42 -0.84
N LEU A 376 13.03 -9.11 -0.87
CA LEU A 376 12.89 -8.26 0.31
C LEU A 376 11.77 -8.75 1.23
N GLN A 377 10.56 -8.97 0.70
CA GLN A 377 9.40 -9.38 1.50
C GLN A 377 9.69 -10.70 2.26
N TYR A 378 10.18 -11.72 1.55
CA TYR A 378 10.46 -13.02 2.14
C TYR A 378 11.66 -12.99 3.10
N TYR A 379 12.70 -12.23 2.78
CA TYR A 379 13.86 -12.08 3.67
C TYR A 379 13.49 -11.33 4.95
N PHE A 380 12.76 -10.21 4.84
CA PHE A 380 12.25 -9.46 6.00
C PHE A 380 11.40 -10.38 6.88
N LYS A 381 10.46 -11.12 6.27
CA LYS A 381 9.61 -12.06 6.99
C LYS A 381 10.43 -13.11 7.74
N ALA A 382 11.34 -13.79 7.04
CA ALA A 382 12.12 -14.88 7.62
C ALA A 382 13.07 -14.41 8.74
N THR A 383 13.64 -13.20 8.63
CA THR A 383 14.72 -12.74 9.51
C THR A 383 14.28 -11.77 10.60
N LEU A 384 13.15 -11.08 10.43
CA LEU A 384 12.68 -10.04 11.36
C LEU A 384 11.27 -10.28 11.91
N ILE A 385 10.40 -11.01 11.18
CA ILE A 385 9.02 -11.31 11.61
C ILE A 385 8.93 -12.67 12.29
N ASP A 386 9.29 -13.73 11.58
CA ASP A 386 9.14 -15.12 12.06
C ASP A 386 10.00 -15.41 13.30
N VAL A 387 11.08 -14.64 13.46
CA VAL A 387 12.03 -14.70 14.59
C VAL A 387 12.05 -13.39 15.40
N ASN A 388 10.96 -12.62 15.36
CA ASN A 388 10.87 -11.34 16.08
C ASN A 388 11.08 -11.50 17.59
N GLY A 389 10.57 -12.58 18.20
CA GLY A 389 10.75 -12.84 19.64
C GLY A 389 12.22 -12.91 20.06
N PRO A 390 13.04 -13.82 19.48
CA PRO A 390 14.48 -13.87 19.73
C PRO A 390 15.21 -12.55 19.44
N LEU A 391 14.87 -11.86 18.35
CA LEU A 391 15.45 -10.55 18.01
C LEU A 391 15.16 -9.51 19.11
N HIS A 392 13.89 -9.38 19.51
CA HIS A 392 13.44 -8.47 20.55
C HIS A 392 14.14 -8.76 21.88
N GLN A 393 14.18 -10.03 22.29
CA GLN A 393 14.85 -10.46 23.52
C GLN A 393 16.34 -10.12 23.53
N ALA A 394 17.04 -10.36 22.41
CA ALA A 394 18.44 -10.00 22.28
C ALA A 394 18.67 -8.49 22.42
N TRP A 395 17.87 -7.69 21.71
CA TRP A 395 17.99 -6.24 21.76
C TRP A 395 17.70 -5.66 23.16
N ILE A 396 16.61 -6.11 23.79
CA ILE A 396 16.24 -5.69 25.15
C ILE A 396 17.35 -6.05 26.15
N ALA A 397 17.94 -7.25 26.04
CA ALA A 397 19.03 -7.66 26.92
C ALA A 397 20.27 -6.77 26.77
N ILE A 398 20.68 -6.47 25.53
CA ILE A 398 21.82 -5.58 25.23
C ILE A 398 21.57 -4.18 25.83
N VAL A 399 20.39 -3.60 25.57
CA VAL A 399 20.04 -2.26 26.06
C VAL A 399 19.97 -2.22 27.58
N ASN A 400 19.37 -3.23 28.22
CA ASN A 400 19.29 -3.30 29.68
C ASN A 400 20.67 -3.47 30.32
N ALA A 401 21.55 -4.30 29.76
CA ALA A 401 22.91 -4.46 30.27
C ALA A 401 23.68 -3.13 30.21
N TYR A 402 23.54 -2.38 29.12
CA TYR A 402 24.16 -1.06 28.97
C TYR A 402 23.58 -0.03 29.94
N LYS A 403 22.25 0.11 30.01
CA LYS A 403 21.57 1.06 30.92
C LYS A 403 21.86 0.78 32.39
N ASN A 404 22.10 -0.49 32.75
CA ASN A 404 22.46 -0.89 34.11
C ASN A 404 23.97 -0.89 34.38
N GLY A 405 24.79 -0.42 33.44
CA GLY A 405 26.24 -0.29 33.61
C GLY A 405 27.01 -1.62 33.63
N LYS A 406 26.41 -2.72 33.18
CA LYS A 406 27.06 -4.04 33.12
C LYS A 406 28.00 -4.21 31.92
N ILE A 407 27.75 -3.45 30.86
CA ILE A 407 28.62 -3.38 29.69
C ILE A 407 28.96 -1.92 29.38
N THR A 408 30.15 -1.72 28.84
CA THR A 408 30.63 -0.41 28.36
C THR A 408 29.88 0.04 27.11
N LYS A 409 30.02 1.31 26.74
CA LYS A 409 29.46 1.85 25.50
C LYS A 409 30.05 1.14 24.28
N GLU A 410 31.34 0.84 24.31
CA GLU A 410 32.05 0.14 23.24
C GLU A 410 31.49 -1.29 23.05
N GLN A 411 31.24 -2.01 24.15
CA GLN A 411 30.61 -3.33 24.11
C GLN A 411 29.15 -3.26 23.62
N PHE A 412 28.39 -2.24 24.03
CA PHE A 412 27.03 -2.01 23.54
C PHE A 412 27.01 -1.81 22.03
N GLU A 413 27.88 -0.93 21.50
CA GLU A 413 27.99 -0.68 20.07
C GLU A 413 28.44 -1.93 19.31
N GLN A 414 29.41 -2.68 19.84
CA GLN A 414 29.82 -3.97 19.26
C GLN A 414 28.65 -4.96 19.16
N LEU A 415 27.91 -5.18 20.24
CA LEU A 415 26.78 -6.11 20.25
C LEU A 415 25.65 -5.65 19.33
N LYS A 416 25.39 -4.33 19.26
CA LYS A 416 24.45 -3.74 18.30
C LYS A 416 24.88 -3.99 16.86
N ASP A 417 26.18 -3.83 16.57
CA ASP A 417 26.74 -4.10 15.25
C ASP A 417 26.60 -5.57 14.86
N GLU A 418 26.88 -6.49 15.80
CA GLU A 418 26.71 -7.93 15.59
C GLU A 418 25.23 -8.32 15.40
N LEU A 419 24.31 -7.73 16.18
CA LEU A 419 22.87 -7.97 16.06
C LEU A 419 22.33 -7.57 14.69
N THR A 420 22.78 -6.43 14.19
CA THR A 420 22.29 -5.82 12.95
C THR A 420 23.11 -6.23 11.72
N ALA A 421 24.22 -6.95 11.90
CA ALA A 421 25.04 -7.44 10.79
C ALA A 421 24.24 -8.31 9.80
N PRO A 422 24.53 -8.23 8.49
CA PRO A 422 23.95 -9.13 7.49
C PRO A 422 24.23 -10.59 7.84
N ILE A 423 23.23 -11.46 7.67
CA ILE A 423 23.42 -12.90 7.86
C ILE A 423 24.19 -13.51 6.69
N GLN A 424 24.97 -14.54 6.98
CA GLN A 424 25.49 -15.47 5.97
C GLN A 424 24.61 -16.72 5.97
N PHE A 425 24.28 -17.20 4.78
CA PHE A 425 23.45 -18.38 4.60
C PHE A 425 23.92 -19.19 3.39
N LYS A 426 23.50 -20.45 3.32
CA LYS A 426 23.82 -21.32 2.19
C LYS A 426 22.82 -21.06 1.06
N ASP A 427 23.31 -20.63 -0.11
CA ASP A 427 22.49 -20.54 -1.32
C ASP A 427 22.05 -21.96 -1.72
N PRO A 428 20.74 -22.26 -1.80
CA PRO A 428 20.24 -23.60 -2.07
C PRO A 428 20.56 -24.09 -3.49
N GLU A 429 20.84 -23.21 -4.44
CA GLU A 429 21.24 -23.62 -5.80
C GLU A 429 22.72 -23.92 -5.90
N THR A 430 23.55 -23.03 -5.37
CA THR A 430 25.01 -23.12 -5.55
C THR A 430 25.70 -23.89 -4.42
N GLY A 431 25.02 -24.05 -3.29
CA GLY A 431 25.58 -24.62 -2.06
C GLY A 431 26.64 -23.74 -1.39
N LYS A 432 26.90 -22.53 -1.91
CA LYS A 432 27.92 -21.61 -1.39
C LYS A 432 27.34 -20.76 -0.27
N MET A 433 28.20 -20.36 0.67
CA MET A 433 27.87 -19.34 1.65
C MET A 433 27.84 -17.96 0.97
N VAL A 434 26.74 -17.23 1.15
CA VAL A 434 26.50 -15.91 0.58
C VAL A 434 25.84 -15.00 1.61
N THR A 435 25.78 -13.70 1.30
CA THR A 435 25.07 -12.67 2.08
C THR A 435 23.96 -12.09 1.23
N PHE A 436 22.91 -11.57 1.88
CA PHE A 436 21.76 -10.98 1.21
C PHE A 436 22.09 -9.56 0.73
N THR A 437 22.87 -9.43 -0.34
CA THR A 437 23.14 -8.15 -1.02
C THR A 437 21.99 -7.75 -1.93
N GLU A 438 21.97 -6.50 -2.38
CA GLU A 438 20.97 -6.04 -3.34
C GLU A 438 21.05 -6.80 -4.67
N GLU A 439 22.27 -7.11 -5.14
CA GLU A 439 22.48 -7.90 -6.35
C GLU A 439 21.97 -9.34 -6.19
N TYR A 440 22.18 -9.94 -5.01
CA TYR A 440 21.64 -11.26 -4.71
C TYR A 440 20.11 -11.23 -4.70
N ALA A 441 19.52 -10.23 -4.02
CA ALA A 441 18.07 -10.04 -3.98
C ALA A 441 17.49 -9.89 -5.39
N ALA A 442 18.12 -9.08 -6.24
CA ALA A 442 17.73 -8.90 -7.63
C ALA A 442 17.82 -10.19 -8.45
N LYS A 443 18.90 -10.97 -8.26
CA LYS A 443 19.11 -12.25 -8.96
C LYS A 443 17.98 -13.26 -8.67
N ILE A 444 17.49 -13.32 -7.43
CA ILE A 444 16.52 -14.35 -7.01
C ILE A 444 15.07 -13.89 -7.07
N ASN A 445 14.80 -12.61 -7.30
CA ASN A 445 13.49 -11.97 -7.05
C ASN A 445 12.31 -12.65 -7.78
N ASP A 446 12.49 -13.03 -9.04
CA ASP A 446 11.43 -13.67 -9.80
C ASP A 446 11.26 -15.14 -9.39
N LYS A 447 12.38 -15.81 -9.10
CA LYS A 447 12.39 -17.23 -8.73
C LYS A 447 11.77 -17.45 -7.36
N ILE A 448 12.09 -16.63 -6.36
CA ILE A 448 11.52 -16.75 -5.02
C ILE A 448 9.99 -16.58 -5.01
N ALA A 449 9.42 -15.88 -5.99
CA ALA A 449 7.98 -15.72 -6.13
C ALA A 449 7.28 -16.87 -6.90
N THR A 450 8.02 -17.62 -7.72
CA THR A 450 7.45 -18.58 -8.67
C THR A 450 7.80 -20.04 -8.38
N ASP A 451 8.88 -20.29 -7.65
CA ASP A 451 9.36 -21.61 -7.25
C ASP A 451 9.18 -21.80 -5.74
N ALA A 452 8.09 -22.47 -5.35
CA ALA A 452 7.76 -22.71 -3.95
C ALA A 452 8.81 -23.57 -3.21
N GLY A 453 9.51 -24.47 -3.91
CA GLY A 453 10.55 -25.31 -3.32
C GLY A 453 11.78 -24.48 -2.97
N PHE A 454 12.25 -23.67 -3.92
CA PHE A 454 13.34 -22.72 -3.71
C PHE A 454 13.00 -21.71 -2.61
N GLN A 455 11.79 -21.13 -2.64
CA GLN A 455 11.32 -20.20 -1.61
C GLN A 455 11.33 -20.83 -0.22
N SER A 456 10.79 -22.04 -0.07
CA SER A 456 10.72 -22.73 1.22
C SER A 456 12.10 -23.06 1.78
N GLN A 457 13.02 -23.53 0.95
CA GLN A 457 14.39 -23.85 1.38
C GLN A 457 15.14 -22.58 1.78
N LEU A 458 15.12 -21.55 0.95
CA LEU A 458 15.85 -20.31 1.17
C LEU A 458 15.34 -19.55 2.41
N THR A 459 14.02 -19.46 2.60
CA THR A 459 13.44 -18.84 3.79
C THR A 459 13.77 -19.61 5.07
N GLN A 460 13.89 -20.94 5.01
CA GLN A 460 14.35 -21.74 6.15
C GLN A 460 15.82 -21.46 6.49
N GLU A 461 16.69 -21.39 5.48
CA GLU A 461 18.11 -21.03 5.68
C GLU A 461 18.26 -19.64 6.30
N TRP A 462 17.51 -18.65 5.81
CA TRP A 462 17.51 -17.30 6.37
C TRP A 462 17.02 -17.28 7.82
N ARG A 463 15.93 -17.98 8.12
CA ARG A 463 15.36 -18.06 9.48
C ARG A 463 16.38 -18.67 10.45
N ASN A 464 16.98 -19.80 10.07
CA ASN A 464 17.99 -20.48 10.88
C ASN A 464 19.21 -19.59 11.13
N ALA A 465 19.72 -18.92 10.09
CA ALA A 465 20.87 -18.03 10.20
C ALA A 465 20.59 -16.81 11.08
N ALA A 466 19.41 -16.20 10.95
CA ALA A 466 18.98 -15.08 11.80
C ALA A 466 18.84 -15.50 13.27
N GLN A 467 18.20 -16.64 13.54
CA GLN A 467 18.06 -17.16 14.90
C GLN A 467 19.43 -17.48 15.53
N ALA A 468 20.34 -18.10 14.77
CA ALA A 468 21.70 -18.36 15.22
C ALA A 468 22.46 -17.06 15.53
N LYS A 469 22.32 -16.02 14.70
CA LYS A 469 22.90 -14.70 14.94
C LYS A 469 22.39 -14.09 16.25
N TYR A 470 21.08 -14.07 16.48
CA TYR A 470 20.50 -13.48 17.70
C TYR A 470 20.90 -14.27 18.95
N GLN A 471 20.98 -15.60 18.86
CA GLN A 471 21.48 -16.42 19.96
C GLN A 471 22.96 -16.17 20.25
N LYS A 472 23.80 -16.07 19.21
CA LYS A 472 25.23 -15.75 19.36
C LYS A 472 25.42 -14.42 20.11
N VAL A 473 24.67 -13.39 19.72
CA VAL A 473 24.74 -12.06 20.38
C VAL A 473 24.35 -12.16 21.86
N MET A 474 23.34 -12.96 22.20
CA MET A 474 22.98 -13.23 23.59
C MET A 474 24.08 -13.95 24.37
N ASP A 475 24.77 -14.90 23.74
CA ASP A 475 25.86 -15.64 24.38
C ASP A 475 27.10 -14.74 24.56
N ASP A 476 27.39 -13.85 23.62
CA ASP A 476 28.49 -12.90 23.74
C ASP A 476 28.20 -11.81 24.77
N LEU A 477 26.95 -11.35 24.89
CA LEU A 477 26.52 -10.50 26.00
C LEU A 477 26.79 -11.15 27.36
N LYS A 478 26.42 -12.43 27.54
CA LYS A 478 26.66 -13.15 28.81
C LYS A 478 28.15 -13.27 29.15
N LYS A 479 29.01 -13.44 28.15
CA LYS A 479 30.47 -13.45 28.35
C LYS A 479 30.98 -12.08 28.79
N MET A 480 30.43 -10.99 28.22
CA MET A 480 30.80 -9.62 28.58
C MET A 480 30.31 -9.21 29.98
N GLU A 481 29.14 -9.70 30.42
CA GLU A 481 28.64 -9.48 31.78
C GLU A 481 29.44 -10.25 32.85
N GLY A 482 30.30 -11.19 32.46
CA GLY A 482 31.22 -11.88 33.37
C GLY A 482 30.61 -13.01 34.19
N SER A 483 29.72 -13.82 33.59
CA SER A 483 29.12 -15.08 34.12
C SER A 483 28.85 -15.16 35.62
#